data_AF-A0A925JDM6-F1
#
_entry.id   AF-A0A925JDM6-F1
#
_cell.length_a   1.000
_cell.length_b   1.000
_cell.length_c   1.000
_cell.angle_alpha   90.00
_cell.angle_beta   90.00
_cell.angle_gamma   90.00
#
_symmetry.space_group_name_H-M   'P 1'
#
loop_
_entity.id
_entity.type
_entity.pdbx_description
1 polymer ?
#
loop_
_entity_poly.entity_id
_entity_poly.type
_entity_poly.pdbx_seq_one_letter_code
_entity_poly.pdbx_strand_id
1 'polypeptide(L)'
;DPSGAGGIAVSQAFRITIFGEATSIVRAKHADFDGDGKTDISVFRPADGNWYLFQSLSNSVRVNNFGISSDKLAPADFDGDGKVDIAVFRDGAWYLLRSQSGFAAIQFGQAGDQPFPGDYDGDGLADIAVWRPTDGTWYISQSRDGQTAKQFGQNGDRPIAADYDGDGKLDPAVYRNGAWLMLQSTGGFRSAQFGLAEDTPVVGDYDGDNRADLAVFRSSNGTWYMLRSSDSVFRAVQFGTSADRPSPGDYDGDGSFDLAVFRPAEGNWYVLQSSDNLLQARQWGINGDLAVPASFVP
;
A
#
# COMPACT_ATOMS: atom_id res chain seq x y z
N ASP A 1 -12.70 60.91 -10.17
CA ASP A 1 -13.26 60.58 -8.85
C ASP A 1 -12.85 59.14 -8.53
N PRO A 2 -12.16 58.87 -7.42
CA PRO A 2 -11.59 57.56 -7.12
C PRO A 2 -12.60 56.60 -6.47
N SER A 3 -12.33 55.31 -6.66
CA SER A 3 -12.48 54.19 -5.69
C SER A 3 -13.84 53.77 -5.11
N GLY A 4 -14.19 52.51 -5.39
CA GLY A 4 -14.87 51.58 -4.49
C GLY A 4 -16.38 51.43 -4.74
N ALA A 5 -17.00 50.26 -4.69
CA ALA A 5 -16.56 48.88 -4.52
C ALA A 5 -17.78 48.03 -4.91
N GLY A 6 -17.57 46.88 -5.57
CA GLY A 6 -18.62 45.86 -5.69
C GLY A 6 -18.87 45.23 -4.33
N GLY A 7 -19.59 45.94 -3.47
CA GLY A 7 -19.90 45.52 -2.11
C GLY A 7 -21.28 44.88 -2.04
N ILE A 8 -21.34 43.66 -1.51
CA ILE A 8 -22.58 43.07 -1.00
C ILE A 8 -22.79 43.65 0.40
N ALA A 9 -23.90 44.38 0.59
CA ALA A 9 -24.33 44.81 1.92
C ALA A 9 -25.28 43.76 2.50
N VAL A 10 -24.92 43.22 3.67
CA VAL A 10 -25.74 42.22 4.37
C VAL A 10 -26.18 42.83 5.70
N SER A 11 -27.49 42.95 5.92
CA SER A 11 -28.08 43.59 7.10
C SER A 11 -28.48 42.62 8.22
N GLN A 12 -28.29 41.31 8.03
CA GLN A 12 -28.50 40.25 9.01
C GLN A 12 -27.49 39.11 8.79
N ALA A 13 -27.17 38.33 9.83
CA ALA A 13 -26.28 37.18 9.69
C ALA A 13 -26.91 36.11 8.79
N PHE A 14 -26.39 35.94 7.57
CA PHE A 14 -26.74 34.79 6.72
C PHE A 14 -25.63 33.74 6.82
N ARG A 15 -26.04 32.49 6.99
CA ARG A 15 -25.15 31.33 6.79
C ARG A 15 -25.17 31.01 5.30
N ILE A 16 -24.07 31.29 4.61
CA ILE A 16 -23.88 30.83 3.23
C ILE A 16 -23.27 29.43 3.33
N THR A 17 -24.03 28.40 2.99
CA THR A 17 -23.51 27.05 2.78
C THR A 17 -23.18 26.91 1.30
N ILE A 18 -21.90 26.81 0.98
CA ILE A 18 -21.45 26.48 -0.38
C ILE A 18 -21.50 24.95 -0.50
N PHE A 19 -22.43 24.43 -1.32
CA PHE A 19 -22.40 23.03 -1.75
C PHE A 19 -21.53 22.94 -3.00
N GLY A 20 -20.22 22.88 -2.82
CA GLY A 20 -19.39 22.20 -3.81
C GLY A 20 -19.51 20.71 -3.49
N GLU A 21 -19.81 19.88 -4.49
CA GLU A 21 -19.43 18.47 -4.37
C GLU A 21 -17.91 18.49 -4.17
N ALA A 22 -17.47 18.28 -2.94
CA ALA A 22 -16.14 17.73 -2.76
C ALA A 22 -16.21 16.39 -3.47
N THR A 23 -15.67 16.30 -4.68
CA THR A 23 -15.40 15.01 -5.30
C THR A 23 -14.50 14.29 -4.32
N SER A 24 -15.06 13.37 -3.54
CA SER A 24 -14.28 12.50 -2.70
C SER A 24 -13.33 11.77 -3.64
N ILE A 25 -12.03 11.99 -3.47
CA ILE A 25 -11.04 11.18 -4.16
C ILE A 25 -11.30 9.75 -3.71
N VAL A 26 -11.76 8.91 -4.64
CA VAL A 26 -11.96 7.48 -4.39
C VAL A 26 -10.59 6.84 -4.54
N ARG A 27 -10.06 6.29 -3.44
CA ARG A 27 -8.78 5.57 -3.42
C ARG A 27 -9.10 4.11 -3.20
N ALA A 28 -8.53 3.22 -4.01
CA ALA A 28 -8.62 1.80 -3.72
C ALA A 28 -7.98 1.49 -2.36
N LYS A 29 -8.61 0.59 -1.61
CA LYS A 29 -8.02 0.03 -0.39
C LYS A 29 -6.95 -1.01 -0.76
N HIS A 30 -6.12 -1.35 0.21
CA HIS A 30 -4.98 -2.23 0.02
C HIS A 30 -5.41 -3.58 -0.56
N ALA A 31 -4.95 -3.90 -1.78
CA ALA A 31 -5.33 -5.10 -2.52
C ALA A 31 -6.86 -5.37 -2.62
N ASP A 32 -7.66 -4.30 -2.73
CA ASP A 32 -9.10 -4.34 -3.01
C ASP A 32 -9.34 -4.39 -4.53
N PHE A 33 -9.50 -5.58 -5.11
CA PHE A 33 -9.61 -5.75 -6.56
C PHE A 33 -11.06 -5.66 -7.08
N ASP A 34 -12.05 -5.65 -6.20
CA ASP A 34 -13.46 -5.60 -6.56
C ASP A 34 -14.20 -4.31 -6.14
N GLY A 35 -13.54 -3.46 -5.35
CA GLY A 35 -13.93 -2.09 -5.02
C GLY A 35 -14.95 -2.02 -3.89
N ASP A 36 -14.98 -3.01 -3.00
CA ASP A 36 -15.92 -3.03 -1.87
C ASP A 36 -15.36 -2.42 -0.58
N GLY A 37 -14.12 -1.93 -0.63
CA GLY A 37 -13.41 -1.34 0.49
C GLY A 37 -12.68 -2.35 1.37
N LYS A 38 -12.58 -3.62 0.96
CA LYS A 38 -11.87 -4.67 1.70
C LYS A 38 -10.67 -5.19 0.93
N THR A 39 -9.65 -5.60 1.68
CA THR A 39 -8.54 -6.36 1.13
C THR A 39 -9.01 -7.74 0.65
N ASP A 40 -8.77 -8.04 -0.62
CA ASP A 40 -9.05 -9.35 -1.19
C ASP A 40 -7.89 -10.32 -0.96
N ILE A 41 -8.22 -11.53 -0.50
CA ILE A 41 -7.25 -12.63 -0.43
C ILE A 41 -6.82 -13.01 -1.84
N SER A 42 -5.55 -12.77 -2.15
CA SER A 42 -5.04 -12.86 -3.52
C SER A 42 -3.61 -13.40 -3.58
N VAL A 43 -3.36 -14.23 -4.60
CA VAL A 43 -2.02 -14.80 -4.86
C VAL A 43 -1.64 -14.70 -6.33
N PHE A 44 -0.36 -14.51 -6.60
CA PHE A 44 0.24 -14.76 -7.91
C PHE A 44 0.98 -16.09 -7.89
N ARG A 45 0.81 -16.91 -8.92
CA ARG A 45 1.50 -18.19 -9.07
C ARG A 45 2.55 -18.09 -10.19
N PRO A 46 3.84 -17.98 -9.85
CA PRO A 46 4.91 -17.89 -10.84
C PRO A 46 4.95 -19.07 -11.82
N ALA A 47 4.52 -20.26 -11.38
CA ALA A 47 4.59 -21.49 -12.17
C ALA A 47 3.65 -21.50 -13.40
N ASP A 48 2.57 -20.73 -13.37
CA ASP A 48 1.59 -20.64 -14.46
C ASP A 48 1.30 -19.20 -14.93
N GLY A 49 1.85 -18.19 -14.25
CA GLY A 49 1.65 -16.77 -14.57
C GLY A 49 0.25 -16.26 -14.23
N ASN A 50 -0.49 -16.95 -13.36
CA ASN A 50 -1.85 -16.58 -13.00
C ASN A 50 -1.92 -15.83 -11.68
N TRP A 51 -2.75 -14.79 -11.67
CA TRP A 51 -3.29 -14.16 -10.47
C TRP A 51 -4.58 -14.86 -10.08
N TYR A 52 -4.71 -15.30 -8.83
CA TYR A 52 -5.91 -15.91 -8.26
C TYR A 52 -6.45 -14.98 -7.18
N LEU A 53 -7.55 -14.31 -7.47
CA LEU A 53 -8.18 -13.33 -6.58
C LEU A 53 -9.45 -13.93 -5.99
N PHE A 54 -9.54 -14.00 -4.67
CA PHE A 54 -10.77 -14.30 -3.96
C PHE A 54 -11.46 -12.97 -3.62
N GLN A 55 -12.47 -12.63 -4.42
CA GLN A 55 -13.21 -11.37 -4.36
C GLN A 55 -14.20 -11.38 -3.20
N SER A 56 -13.99 -10.49 -2.23
CA SER A 56 -14.73 -10.44 -0.99
C SER A 56 -16.18 -9.97 -1.16
N LEU A 57 -16.47 -9.07 -2.12
CA LEU A 57 -17.82 -8.59 -2.42
C LEU A 57 -18.74 -9.71 -2.92
N SER A 58 -18.21 -10.51 -3.85
CA SER A 58 -18.99 -11.52 -4.58
C SER A 58 -18.81 -12.93 -4.02
N ASN A 59 -17.86 -13.13 -3.10
CA ASN A 59 -17.37 -14.44 -2.67
C ASN A 59 -17.02 -15.35 -3.86
N SER A 60 -16.46 -14.76 -4.92
CA SER A 60 -16.16 -15.44 -6.16
C SER A 60 -14.67 -15.41 -6.48
N VAL A 61 -14.28 -16.21 -7.47
CA VAL A 61 -12.88 -16.38 -7.84
C VAL A 61 -12.66 -15.76 -9.20
N ARG A 62 -11.72 -14.81 -9.27
CA ARG A 62 -11.26 -14.26 -10.53
C ARG A 62 -9.83 -14.74 -10.79
N VAL A 63 -9.60 -15.31 -11.98
CA VAL A 63 -8.27 -15.75 -12.42
C VAL A 63 -7.85 -14.91 -13.62
N ASN A 64 -6.67 -14.31 -13.56
CA ASN A 64 -6.11 -13.54 -14.68
C ASN A 64 -4.72 -14.08 -15.03
N ASN A 65 -4.51 -14.51 -16.27
CA ASN A 65 -3.19 -14.87 -16.77
C ASN A 65 -2.46 -13.60 -17.19
N PHE A 66 -1.60 -13.07 -16.32
CA PHE A 66 -0.94 -11.79 -16.54
C PHE A 66 0.41 -11.71 -15.83
N GLY A 67 1.48 -11.99 -16.56
CA GLY A 67 2.84 -11.93 -16.06
C GLY A 67 3.59 -13.24 -16.25
N ILE A 68 4.84 -13.24 -15.82
CA ILE A 68 5.75 -14.39 -15.86
C ILE A 68 6.47 -14.55 -14.52
N SER A 69 7.18 -15.66 -14.34
CA SER A 69 7.79 -16.02 -13.05
C SER A 69 8.85 -15.05 -12.53
N SER A 70 9.46 -14.23 -13.41
CA SER A 70 10.48 -13.25 -13.05
C SER A 70 9.93 -11.86 -12.74
N ASP A 71 8.63 -11.66 -12.92
CA ASP A 71 8.00 -10.36 -12.73
C ASP A 71 7.94 -9.99 -11.24
N LYS A 72 8.11 -8.71 -10.94
CA LYS A 72 7.81 -8.14 -9.62
C LYS A 72 6.35 -7.67 -9.62
N LEU A 73 5.57 -8.09 -8.63
CA LEU A 73 4.17 -7.69 -8.50
C LEU A 73 4.11 -6.22 -8.05
N ALA A 74 3.22 -5.44 -8.66
CA ALA A 74 3.06 -4.03 -8.35
C ALA A 74 1.61 -3.53 -8.53
N PRO A 75 0.59 -4.21 -7.97
CA PRO A 75 -0.81 -3.88 -8.25
C PRO A 75 -1.30 -2.66 -7.46
N ALA A 76 -1.83 -1.64 -8.14
CA ALA A 76 -2.35 -0.41 -7.53
C ALA A 76 -3.46 0.17 -8.40
N ASP A 77 -4.18 1.20 -7.95
CA ASP A 77 -5.27 1.83 -8.70
C ASP A 77 -4.74 2.87 -9.70
N PHE A 78 -4.29 2.44 -10.88
CA PHE A 78 -3.64 3.32 -11.86
C PHE A 78 -4.64 4.09 -12.73
N ASP A 79 -5.92 3.73 -12.72
CA ASP A 79 -6.97 4.44 -13.47
C ASP A 79 -7.99 5.19 -12.60
N GLY A 80 -7.85 5.13 -11.28
CA GLY A 80 -8.61 5.94 -10.33
C GLY A 80 -10.07 5.49 -10.22
N ASP A 81 -10.36 4.23 -10.51
CA ASP A 81 -11.73 3.69 -10.46
C ASP A 81 -12.12 3.13 -9.09
N GLY A 82 -11.21 3.22 -8.11
CA GLY A 82 -11.40 2.74 -6.75
C GLY A 82 -11.11 1.26 -6.57
N LYS A 83 -10.53 0.60 -7.59
CA LYS A 83 -10.08 -0.80 -7.51
C LYS A 83 -8.59 -0.89 -7.75
N VAL A 84 -7.98 -1.85 -7.09
CA VAL A 84 -6.60 -2.22 -7.37
C VAL A 84 -6.52 -2.90 -8.74
N ASP A 85 -5.65 -2.38 -9.59
CA ASP A 85 -5.34 -2.98 -10.88
C ASP A 85 -4.27 -4.05 -10.76
N ILE A 86 -4.32 -5.05 -11.66
CA ILE A 86 -3.24 -6.02 -11.76
C ILE A 86 -2.07 -5.38 -12.51
N ALA A 87 -0.88 -5.41 -11.91
CA ALA A 87 0.31 -4.88 -12.56
C ALA A 87 1.57 -5.63 -12.17
N VAL A 88 2.52 -5.65 -13.12
CA VAL A 88 3.84 -6.25 -12.97
C VAL A 88 4.93 -5.33 -13.50
N PHE A 89 6.10 -5.41 -12.87
CA PHE A 89 7.33 -4.77 -13.31
C PHE A 89 8.35 -5.82 -13.77
N ARG A 90 8.91 -5.60 -14.96
CA ARG A 90 9.90 -6.47 -15.61
C ARG A 90 11.01 -5.62 -16.21
N ASP A 91 12.19 -5.69 -15.59
CA ASP A 91 13.43 -5.13 -16.12
C ASP A 91 13.34 -3.65 -16.60
N GLY A 92 12.56 -2.82 -15.91
CA GLY A 92 12.35 -1.41 -16.24
C GLY A 92 11.03 -1.09 -16.95
N ALA A 93 10.29 -2.11 -17.38
CA ALA A 93 8.98 -1.95 -17.99
C ALA A 93 7.86 -2.33 -17.02
N TRP A 94 6.83 -1.51 -16.98
CA TRP A 94 5.57 -1.74 -16.28
C TRP A 94 4.54 -2.28 -17.26
N TYR A 95 3.84 -3.33 -16.86
CA TYR A 95 2.69 -3.88 -17.58
C TYR A 95 1.49 -3.79 -16.65
N LEU A 96 0.48 -3.04 -17.06
CA LEU A 96 -0.71 -2.77 -16.28
C LEU A 96 -1.90 -3.42 -16.97
N LEU A 97 -2.75 -4.10 -16.22
CA LEU A 97 -4.07 -4.56 -16.62
C LEU A 97 -5.09 -3.81 -15.77
N ARG A 98 -5.39 -2.59 -16.21
CA ARG A 98 -6.24 -1.66 -15.48
C ARG A 98 -7.71 -2.03 -15.59
N SER A 99 -8.43 -1.92 -14.51
CA SER A 99 -9.74 -2.54 -14.32
C SER A 99 -10.81 -1.87 -15.19
N GLN A 100 -10.68 -0.55 -15.43
CA GLN A 100 -11.55 0.23 -16.30
C GLN A 100 -10.87 0.58 -17.64
N SER A 101 -9.59 0.94 -17.61
CA SER A 101 -8.84 1.47 -18.76
C SER A 101 -8.07 0.41 -19.56
N GLY A 102 -8.11 -0.86 -19.13
CA GLY A 102 -7.47 -1.98 -19.81
C GLY A 102 -5.94 -1.92 -19.82
N PHE A 103 -5.34 -2.65 -20.77
CA PHE A 103 -3.90 -2.86 -20.82
C PHE A 103 -3.10 -1.58 -21.12
N ALA A 104 -1.96 -1.43 -20.42
CA ALA A 104 -0.92 -0.47 -20.76
C ALA A 104 0.48 -1.07 -20.54
N ALA A 105 1.46 -0.61 -21.32
CA ALA A 105 2.87 -0.89 -21.10
C ALA A 105 3.65 0.42 -21.07
N ILE A 106 4.41 0.65 -20.00
CA ILE A 106 5.08 1.91 -19.72
C ILE A 106 6.55 1.63 -19.39
N GLN A 107 7.47 2.32 -20.06
CA GLN A 107 8.90 2.22 -19.75
C GLN A 107 9.26 3.24 -18.66
N PHE A 108 9.48 2.77 -17.44
CA PHE A 108 9.89 3.60 -16.33
C PHE A 108 10.70 2.81 -15.28
N GLY A 109 11.99 3.11 -15.18
CA GLY A 109 12.95 2.36 -14.38
C GLY A 109 13.88 1.50 -15.24
N GLN A 110 14.66 0.65 -14.58
CA GLN A 110 15.61 -0.26 -15.22
C GLN A 110 15.69 -1.61 -14.50
N ALA A 111 16.41 -2.56 -15.10
CA ALA A 111 16.71 -3.83 -14.45
C ALA A 111 17.37 -3.63 -13.07
N GLY A 112 16.87 -4.35 -12.06
CA GLY A 112 17.31 -4.24 -10.67
C GLY A 112 16.48 -3.28 -9.81
N ASP A 113 15.78 -2.31 -10.40
CA ASP A 113 14.89 -1.41 -9.67
C ASP A 113 13.71 -2.18 -9.03
N GLN A 114 13.22 -1.74 -7.86
CA GLN A 114 12.10 -2.33 -7.14
C GLN A 114 10.85 -1.46 -7.31
N PRO A 115 9.68 -2.00 -7.72
CA PRO A 115 8.47 -1.22 -7.93
C PRO A 115 7.78 -0.86 -6.60
N PHE A 116 7.29 0.38 -6.50
CA PHE A 116 6.51 0.92 -5.37
C PHE A 116 5.41 1.84 -5.88
N PRO A 117 4.39 1.32 -6.58
CA PRO A 117 3.32 2.18 -7.06
C PRO A 117 2.44 2.68 -5.91
N GLY A 118 1.80 3.81 -6.11
CA GLY A 118 0.88 4.44 -5.16
C GLY A 118 0.79 5.94 -5.42
N ASP A 119 -0.15 6.62 -4.76
CA ASP A 119 -0.39 8.04 -5.04
C ASP A 119 0.61 8.93 -4.28
N TYR A 120 1.62 9.48 -4.95
CA TYR A 120 2.63 10.38 -4.36
C TYR A 120 2.31 11.86 -4.59
N ASP A 121 1.37 12.22 -5.46
CA ASP A 121 0.99 13.61 -5.75
C ASP A 121 -0.35 14.04 -5.13
N GLY A 122 -1.14 13.09 -4.64
CA GLY A 122 -2.39 13.27 -3.91
C GLY A 122 -3.61 13.34 -4.82
N ASP A 123 -3.51 12.89 -6.06
CA ASP A 123 -4.54 13.07 -7.08
C ASP A 123 -5.59 11.96 -7.15
N GLY A 124 -5.37 10.86 -6.41
CA GLY A 124 -6.22 9.68 -6.33
C GLY A 124 -5.83 8.52 -7.23
N LEU A 125 -4.87 8.71 -8.14
CA LEU A 125 -4.36 7.66 -9.01
C LEU A 125 -3.03 7.17 -8.44
N ALA A 126 -2.77 5.89 -8.60
CA ALA A 126 -1.46 5.34 -8.32
C ALA A 126 -0.44 5.85 -9.35
N ASP A 127 0.63 6.46 -8.84
CA ASP A 127 1.80 6.78 -9.62
C ASP A 127 2.66 5.56 -9.84
N ILE A 128 3.48 5.62 -10.89
CA ILE A 128 4.49 4.62 -11.15
C ILE A 128 5.78 5.06 -10.47
N ALA A 129 6.25 4.31 -9.47
CA ALA A 129 7.52 4.60 -8.81
C ALA A 129 8.40 3.38 -8.65
N VAL A 130 9.71 3.62 -8.65
CA VAL A 130 10.73 2.61 -8.37
C VAL A 130 11.75 3.11 -7.34
N TRP A 131 12.21 2.21 -6.48
CA TRP A 131 13.42 2.42 -5.68
C TRP A 131 14.60 1.69 -6.31
N ARG A 132 15.73 2.39 -6.43
CA ARG A 132 16.95 1.85 -7.02
C ARG A 132 17.96 1.45 -5.94
N PRO A 133 18.22 0.16 -5.73
CA PRO A 133 19.12 -0.30 -4.66
C PRO A 133 20.58 0.14 -4.83
N THR A 134 21.02 0.39 -6.07
CA THR A 134 22.43 0.70 -6.34
C THR A 134 22.84 2.08 -5.83
N ASP A 135 21.91 3.03 -5.75
CA ASP A 135 22.16 4.41 -5.32
C ASP A 135 21.21 4.90 -4.20
N GLY A 136 20.20 4.11 -3.84
CA GLY A 136 19.22 4.48 -2.80
C GLY A 136 18.24 5.56 -3.24
N THR A 137 17.97 5.69 -4.54
CA THR A 137 17.12 6.75 -5.08
C THR A 137 15.71 6.24 -5.40
N TRP A 138 14.72 7.02 -5.00
CA TRP A 138 13.33 6.89 -5.43
C TRP A 138 13.14 7.68 -6.73
N TYR A 139 12.64 7.02 -7.77
CA TYR A 139 12.20 7.65 -9.01
C TYR A 139 10.70 7.48 -9.09
N ILE A 140 9.95 8.59 -9.23
CA ILE A 140 8.48 8.60 -9.23
C ILE A 140 8.02 9.31 -10.49
N SER A 141 7.17 8.67 -11.27
CA SER A 141 6.44 9.29 -12.38
C SER A 141 5.02 9.55 -11.91
N GLN A 142 4.79 10.78 -11.43
CA GLN A 142 3.51 11.26 -10.94
C GLN A 142 2.51 11.39 -12.09
N SER A 143 1.27 11.00 -11.82
CA SER A 143 0.17 10.94 -12.78
C SER A 143 -0.20 12.34 -13.29
N ARG A 144 -0.04 13.39 -12.47
CA ARG A 144 -0.28 14.79 -12.85
C ARG A 144 0.95 15.67 -12.84
N ASP A 145 1.87 15.44 -11.91
CA ASP A 145 2.95 16.39 -11.60
C ASP A 145 4.31 16.08 -12.26
N GLY A 146 4.36 15.05 -13.12
CA GLY A 146 5.55 14.68 -13.90
C GLY A 146 6.53 13.80 -13.13
N GLN A 147 7.82 13.82 -13.49
CA GLN A 147 8.81 12.90 -12.91
C GLN A 147 9.64 13.58 -11.82
N THR A 148 9.85 12.88 -10.71
CA THR A 148 10.74 13.29 -9.62
C THR A 148 11.76 12.20 -9.31
N ALA A 149 12.91 12.63 -8.78
CA ALA A 149 13.94 11.74 -8.26
C ALA A 149 14.40 12.24 -6.88
N LYS A 150 14.30 11.38 -5.87
CA LYS A 150 14.65 11.69 -4.48
C LYS A 150 15.69 10.68 -3.99
N GLN A 151 16.94 11.11 -3.81
CA GLN A 151 17.96 10.26 -3.20
C GLN A 151 17.65 10.15 -1.71
N PHE A 152 17.02 9.04 -1.31
CA PHE A 152 16.53 8.83 0.04
C PHE A 152 16.67 7.36 0.43
N GLY A 153 17.85 7.05 0.96
CA GLY A 153 18.30 5.71 1.28
C GLY A 153 19.73 5.49 0.82
N GLN A 154 20.19 4.26 0.97
CA GLN A 154 21.47 3.78 0.46
C GLN A 154 21.39 2.30 0.14
N ASN A 155 22.41 1.76 -0.52
CA ASN A 155 22.51 0.32 -0.77
C ASN A 155 22.45 -0.47 0.55
N GLY A 156 21.58 -1.48 0.60
CA GLY A 156 21.35 -2.33 1.78
C GLY A 156 20.16 -1.90 2.64
N ASP A 157 19.58 -0.73 2.38
CA ASP A 157 18.31 -0.34 3.00
C ASP A 157 17.14 -1.15 2.40
N ARG A 158 16.06 -1.29 3.19
CA ARG A 158 14.80 -1.86 2.71
C ARG A 158 13.79 -0.72 2.49
N PRO A 159 13.38 -0.41 1.24
CA PRO A 159 12.40 0.63 0.98
C PRO A 159 11.02 0.28 1.55
N ILE A 160 10.24 1.27 1.99
CA ILE A 160 8.90 1.03 2.54
C ILE A 160 8.04 2.29 2.45
N ALA A 161 7.36 2.50 1.33
CA ALA A 161 6.53 3.67 1.13
C ALA A 161 5.14 3.50 1.77
N ALA A 162 4.65 4.54 2.45
CA ALA A 162 3.32 4.61 3.06
C ALA A 162 2.96 6.06 3.39
N ASP A 163 1.70 6.36 3.70
CA ASP A 163 1.28 7.69 4.16
C ASP A 163 1.54 7.84 5.67
N TYR A 164 2.68 8.41 6.08
CA TYR A 164 3.04 8.47 7.50
C TYR A 164 2.57 9.76 8.21
N ASP A 165 2.13 10.78 7.47
CA ASP A 165 1.63 12.04 8.05
C ASP A 165 0.11 12.26 7.87
N GLY A 166 -0.55 11.38 7.11
CA GLY A 166 -2.01 11.33 6.92
C GLY A 166 -2.50 12.40 5.96
N ASP A 167 -1.66 12.83 5.02
CA ASP A 167 -2.03 13.83 4.02
C ASP A 167 -2.67 13.21 2.77
N GLY A 168 -2.79 11.88 2.72
CA GLY A 168 -3.33 11.12 1.61
C GLY A 168 -2.31 10.82 0.53
N LYS A 169 -1.01 11.13 0.73
CA LYS A 169 0.07 10.80 -0.22
C LYS A 169 0.97 9.73 0.35
N LEU A 170 1.50 8.91 -0.54
CA LEU A 170 2.53 7.96 -0.19
C LEU A 170 3.87 8.69 0.02
N ASP A 171 4.53 8.41 1.14
CA ASP A 171 5.83 8.96 1.46
C ASP A 171 6.95 7.95 1.20
N PRO A 172 8.05 8.35 0.54
CA PRO A 172 9.27 7.54 0.50
C PRO A 172 9.84 7.31 1.91
N ALA A 173 10.05 6.04 2.28
CA ALA A 173 10.77 5.70 3.50
C ALA A 173 11.69 4.49 3.33
N VAL A 174 12.65 4.35 4.23
CA VAL A 174 13.55 3.18 4.27
C VAL A 174 13.69 2.66 5.70
N TYR A 175 13.79 1.33 5.80
CA TYR A 175 14.10 0.60 7.01
C TYR A 175 15.57 0.16 7.01
N ARG A 176 16.31 0.53 8.06
CA ARG A 176 17.74 0.27 8.22
C ARG A 176 18.03 -0.19 9.63
N ASN A 177 18.27 -1.47 9.83
CA ASN A 177 18.72 -2.04 11.11
C ASN A 177 17.84 -1.62 12.32
N GLY A 178 16.51 -1.65 12.17
CA GLY A 178 15.59 -1.19 13.22
C GLY A 178 15.24 0.30 13.17
N ALA A 179 15.91 1.11 12.34
CA ALA A 179 15.58 2.50 12.16
C ALA A 179 14.64 2.69 10.96
N TRP A 180 13.57 3.45 11.17
CA TRP A 180 12.67 3.96 10.13
C TRP A 180 13.10 5.38 9.78
N LEU A 181 13.36 5.63 8.51
CA LEU A 181 13.71 6.94 7.96
C LEU A 181 12.64 7.31 6.95
N MET A 182 11.85 8.36 7.21
CA MET A 182 10.68 8.73 6.43
C MET A 182 10.86 10.14 5.87
N LEU A 183 10.48 10.34 4.62
CA LEU A 183 10.45 11.65 3.97
C LEU A 183 8.98 12.02 3.71
N GLN A 184 8.32 12.49 4.77
CA GLN A 184 6.92 12.86 4.79
C GLN A 184 6.65 14.02 3.84
N SER A 185 5.59 13.91 3.05
CA SER A 185 5.16 14.84 2.02
C SER A 185 4.92 16.26 2.56
N THR A 186 4.29 16.38 3.73
CA THR A 186 4.02 17.65 4.43
C THR A 186 4.83 17.80 5.72
N GLY A 187 5.12 16.69 6.39
CA GLY A 187 5.90 16.66 7.64
C GLY A 187 7.42 16.80 7.46
N GLY A 188 7.95 16.59 6.26
CA GLY A 188 9.38 16.57 5.99
C GLY A 188 10.08 15.32 6.53
N PHE A 189 11.37 15.42 6.86
CA PHE A 189 12.14 14.27 7.33
C PHE A 189 11.78 13.89 8.78
N ARG A 190 11.47 12.61 8.99
CA ARG A 190 11.25 12.00 10.31
C ARG A 190 12.08 10.72 10.44
N SER A 191 12.52 10.42 11.67
CA SER A 191 13.14 9.14 11.98
C SER A 191 12.62 8.56 13.29
N ALA A 192 12.59 7.24 13.38
CA ALA A 192 12.19 6.52 14.58
C ALA A 192 12.98 5.21 14.71
N GLN A 193 13.34 4.82 15.93
CA GLN A 193 13.95 3.53 16.20
C GLN A 193 12.86 2.56 16.67
N PHE A 194 12.49 1.59 15.82
CA PHE A 194 11.45 0.62 16.12
C PHE A 194 11.70 -0.71 15.39
N GLY A 195 11.98 -1.76 16.15
CA GLY A 195 12.32 -3.10 15.65
C GLY A 195 13.82 -3.38 15.60
N LEU A 196 14.18 -4.50 14.99
CA LEU A 196 15.53 -5.06 14.87
C LEU A 196 15.90 -5.29 13.40
N ALA A 197 17.19 -5.43 13.10
CA ALA A 197 17.66 -5.58 11.73
C ALA A 197 17.05 -6.79 10.98
N GLU A 198 16.76 -7.86 11.70
CA GLU A 198 16.16 -9.09 11.20
C GLU A 198 14.64 -9.02 11.04
N ASP A 199 13.97 -8.03 11.64
CA ASP A 199 12.53 -7.94 11.54
C ASP A 199 12.11 -7.53 10.12
N THR A 200 10.98 -8.05 9.65
CA THR A 200 10.35 -7.63 8.41
C THR A 200 9.46 -6.44 8.72
N PRO A 201 9.71 -5.22 8.20
CA PRO A 201 8.78 -4.12 8.40
C PRO A 201 7.44 -4.48 7.72
N VAL A 202 6.30 -4.08 8.28
CA VAL A 202 4.95 -4.44 7.82
C VAL A 202 4.01 -3.25 7.98
N VAL A 203 4.26 -2.20 7.20
CA VAL A 203 3.52 -0.93 7.33
C VAL A 203 2.03 -1.09 7.00
N GLY A 204 1.19 -0.33 7.71
CA GLY A 204 -0.27 -0.33 7.58
C GLY A 204 -0.89 0.58 8.64
N ASP A 205 -2.18 0.92 8.49
CA ASP A 205 -2.95 1.68 9.48
C ASP A 205 -3.69 0.70 10.40
N TYR A 206 -3.09 0.29 11.52
CA TYR A 206 -3.65 -0.72 12.43
C TYR A 206 -4.49 -0.11 13.57
N ASP A 207 -4.68 1.22 13.57
CA ASP A 207 -5.52 1.90 14.56
C ASP A 207 -6.63 2.79 13.98
N GLY A 208 -6.72 2.86 12.64
CA GLY A 208 -7.80 3.47 11.89
C GLY A 208 -7.71 5.00 11.84
N ASP A 209 -6.53 5.57 12.05
CA ASP A 209 -6.32 7.02 12.05
C ASP A 209 -5.98 7.60 10.66
N ASN A 210 -5.95 6.76 9.62
CA ASN A 210 -5.52 7.03 8.25
C ASN A 210 -4.05 7.40 8.12
N ARG A 211 -3.21 7.01 9.08
CA ARG A 211 -1.75 7.09 8.98
C ARG A 211 -1.14 5.71 9.10
N ALA A 212 -0.04 5.53 8.42
CA ALA A 212 0.80 4.38 8.57
C ALA A 212 1.42 4.30 9.97
N ASP A 213 1.17 3.19 10.65
CA ASP A 213 1.85 2.79 11.87
C ASP A 213 3.23 2.21 11.58
N LEU A 214 4.13 2.32 12.55
CA LEU A 214 5.38 1.59 12.51
C LEU A 214 5.14 0.17 13.03
N ALA A 215 5.26 -0.81 12.15
CA ALA A 215 5.02 -2.20 12.50
C ALA A 215 6.09 -3.13 11.91
N VAL A 216 6.46 -4.16 12.66
CA VAL A 216 7.42 -5.18 12.24
C VAL A 216 6.92 -6.59 12.60
N PHE A 217 7.14 -7.55 11.71
CA PHE A 217 6.95 -8.97 11.93
C PHE A 217 8.30 -9.64 12.19
N ARG A 218 8.42 -10.29 13.35
CA ARG A 218 9.60 -11.04 13.73
C ARG A 218 9.46 -12.49 13.32
N SER A 219 10.00 -12.84 12.17
CA SER A 219 9.92 -14.19 11.61
C SER A 219 10.55 -15.27 12.51
N SER A 220 11.48 -14.94 13.42
CA SER A 220 12.08 -15.95 14.30
C SER A 220 11.10 -16.57 15.30
N ASN A 221 10.01 -15.86 15.62
CA ASN A 221 9.01 -16.34 16.57
C ASN A 221 7.56 -16.12 16.11
N GLY A 222 7.29 -15.35 15.05
CA GLY A 222 5.95 -15.04 14.57
C GLY A 222 5.24 -13.90 15.33
N THR A 223 6.00 -13.07 16.06
CA THR A 223 5.42 -11.93 16.79
C THR A 223 5.36 -10.67 15.92
N TRP A 224 4.23 -9.98 15.95
CA TRP A 224 4.04 -8.64 15.42
C TRP A 224 4.29 -7.61 16.52
N TYR A 225 5.03 -6.56 16.19
CA TYR A 225 5.24 -5.39 17.05
C TYR A 225 4.76 -4.17 16.30
N MET A 226 3.93 -3.36 16.94
CA MET A 226 3.33 -2.16 16.35
C MET A 226 3.50 -0.97 17.30
N LEU A 227 3.71 0.20 16.73
CA LEU A 227 3.71 1.48 17.42
C LEU A 227 2.76 2.41 16.67
N ARG A 228 1.66 2.74 17.36
CA ARG A 228 0.56 3.52 16.80
C ARG A 228 0.93 4.94 16.43
N SER A 229 0.50 5.39 15.27
CA SER A 229 0.62 6.74 14.73
C SER A 229 -0.13 7.76 15.62
N SER A 230 -1.33 7.41 16.07
CA SER A 230 -2.27 8.32 16.72
C SER A 230 -1.86 8.69 18.16
N ASP A 231 -1.35 7.71 18.92
CA ASP A 231 -1.12 7.83 20.36
C ASP A 231 0.24 7.28 20.83
N SER A 232 1.06 6.73 19.91
CA SER A 232 2.34 6.08 20.22
C SER A 232 2.23 4.89 21.19
N VAL A 233 1.05 4.26 21.30
CA VAL A 233 0.88 3.04 22.09
C VAL A 233 1.56 1.88 21.39
N PHE A 234 2.42 1.20 22.14
CA PHE A 234 3.07 -0.03 21.72
C PHE A 234 2.14 -1.24 21.88
N ARG A 235 2.11 -2.10 20.86
CA ARG A 235 1.43 -3.40 20.88
C ARG A 235 2.36 -4.51 20.42
N ALA A 236 2.24 -5.67 21.07
CA ALA A 236 2.92 -6.90 20.67
C ALA A 236 1.91 -8.04 20.61
N VAL A 237 1.80 -8.72 19.47
CA VAL A 237 0.83 -9.78 19.23
C VAL A 237 1.54 -10.99 18.64
N GLN A 238 1.48 -12.14 19.31
CA GLN A 238 1.98 -13.39 18.76
C GLN A 238 0.95 -13.95 17.76
N PHE A 239 1.20 -13.77 16.46
CA PHE A 239 0.28 -14.19 15.42
C PHE A 239 1.03 -14.66 14.17
N GLY A 240 1.16 -15.98 14.04
CA GLY A 240 1.94 -16.63 12.99
C GLY A 240 3.10 -17.44 13.52
N THR A 241 3.92 -17.91 12.58
CA THR A 241 5.06 -18.80 12.81
C THR A 241 6.24 -18.36 11.93
N SER A 242 7.39 -19.01 12.08
CA SER A 242 8.58 -18.69 11.27
C SER A 242 8.48 -19.06 9.80
N ALA A 243 7.47 -19.84 9.41
CA ALA A 243 7.21 -20.20 8.02
C ALA A 243 6.22 -19.25 7.34
N ASP A 244 5.58 -18.38 8.11
CA ASP A 244 4.50 -17.52 7.65
C ASP A 244 5.06 -16.22 7.05
N ARG A 245 4.42 -15.72 6.00
CA ARG A 245 4.72 -14.43 5.38
C ARG A 245 3.66 -13.42 5.82
N PRO A 246 4.05 -12.28 6.41
CA PRO A 246 3.08 -11.26 6.80
C PRO A 246 2.41 -10.67 5.54
N SER A 247 1.12 -10.41 5.63
CA SER A 247 0.30 -9.87 4.54
C SER A 247 -0.86 -9.06 5.11
N PRO A 248 -0.59 -7.99 5.89
CA PRO A 248 -1.63 -7.22 6.56
C PRO A 248 -2.52 -6.48 5.55
N GLY A 249 -3.73 -6.11 5.97
CA GLY A 249 -4.73 -5.42 5.15
C GLY A 249 -6.07 -5.35 5.89
N ASP A 250 -7.00 -4.54 5.40
CA ASP A 250 -8.35 -4.38 5.98
C ASP A 250 -9.30 -5.43 5.38
N TYR A 251 -9.28 -6.67 5.90
CA TYR A 251 -10.04 -7.78 5.31
C TYR A 251 -11.50 -7.79 5.74
N ASP A 252 -11.86 -7.05 6.79
CA ASP A 252 -13.21 -6.98 7.32
C ASP A 252 -13.97 -5.68 6.96
N GLY A 253 -13.25 -4.67 6.48
CA GLY A 253 -13.77 -3.39 5.97
C GLY A 253 -14.06 -2.39 7.08
N ASP A 254 -13.40 -2.50 8.23
CA ASP A 254 -13.59 -1.60 9.37
C ASP A 254 -12.77 -0.30 9.28
N GLY A 255 -11.89 -0.20 8.29
CA GLY A 255 -11.01 0.93 8.05
C GLY A 255 -9.62 0.80 8.67
N SER A 256 -9.36 -0.26 9.44
CA SER A 256 -8.07 -0.58 10.03
C SER A 256 -7.48 -1.86 9.43
N PHE A 257 -6.16 -1.98 9.43
CA PHE A 257 -5.47 -3.18 8.98
C PHE A 257 -5.61 -4.28 10.02
N ASP A 258 -6.00 -5.45 9.55
CA ASP A 258 -5.95 -6.70 10.27
C ASP A 258 -4.54 -7.30 10.24
N LEU A 259 -4.21 -8.08 11.26
CA LEU A 259 -3.02 -8.92 11.22
C LEU A 259 -3.30 -10.13 10.34
N ALA A 260 -2.53 -10.31 9.30
CA ALA A 260 -2.72 -11.43 8.38
C ALA A 260 -1.40 -12.07 7.98
N VAL A 261 -1.42 -13.40 7.84
CA VAL A 261 -0.28 -14.19 7.38
C VAL A 261 -0.70 -15.20 6.32
N PHE A 262 0.18 -15.37 5.32
CA PHE A 262 0.11 -16.46 4.36
C PHE A 262 1.16 -17.53 4.69
N ARG A 263 0.73 -18.77 4.85
CA ARG A 263 1.57 -19.94 5.06
C ARG A 263 1.81 -20.67 3.74
N PRO A 264 3.00 -20.51 3.10
CA PRO A 264 3.20 -21.01 1.75
C PRO A 264 3.18 -22.53 1.66
N ALA A 265 3.63 -23.24 2.70
CA ALA A 265 3.71 -24.71 2.68
C ALA A 265 2.34 -25.38 2.46
N GLU A 266 1.27 -24.77 2.97
CA GLU A 266 -0.10 -25.31 2.96
C GLU A 266 -1.05 -24.51 2.07
N GLY A 267 -0.64 -23.31 1.64
CA GLY A 267 -1.50 -22.36 0.94
C GLY A 267 -2.58 -21.76 1.86
N ASN A 268 -2.32 -21.67 3.16
CA ASN A 268 -3.29 -21.21 4.15
C ASN A 268 -3.11 -19.72 4.46
N TRP A 269 -4.22 -19.00 4.52
CA TRP A 269 -4.33 -17.65 5.04
C TRP A 269 -4.91 -17.69 6.44
N TYR A 270 -4.34 -16.88 7.32
CA TYR A 270 -4.87 -16.61 8.65
C TYR A 270 -4.98 -15.09 8.82
N VAL A 271 -6.17 -14.62 9.15
CA VAL A 271 -6.48 -13.19 9.36
C VAL A 271 -7.06 -13.04 10.76
N LEU A 272 -6.51 -12.14 11.56
CA LEU A 272 -7.03 -11.76 12.86
C LEU A 272 -7.61 -10.35 12.75
N GLN A 273 -8.94 -10.28 12.75
CA GLN A 273 -9.69 -9.05 12.54
C GLN A 273 -9.44 -8.03 13.65
N SER A 274 -9.22 -6.78 13.26
CA SER A 274 -8.93 -5.68 14.15
C SER A 274 -10.19 -5.22 14.92
N SER A 275 -11.37 -5.33 14.29
CA SER A 275 -12.66 -4.91 14.83
C SER A 275 -13.13 -5.73 16.03
N ASP A 276 -12.98 -7.07 15.98
CA ASP A 276 -13.57 -7.99 16.94
C ASP A 276 -12.64 -9.13 17.41
N ASN A 277 -11.39 -9.18 16.91
CA ASN A 277 -10.41 -10.24 17.16
C ASN A 277 -10.84 -11.64 16.66
N LEU A 278 -11.75 -11.71 15.70
CA LEU A 278 -12.11 -12.97 15.06
C LEU A 278 -10.95 -13.49 14.21
N LEU A 279 -10.58 -14.75 14.44
CA LEU A 279 -9.63 -15.47 13.59
C LEU A 279 -10.37 -16.10 12.42
N GLN A 280 -10.05 -15.65 11.21
CA GLN A 280 -10.42 -16.33 9.97
C GLN A 280 -9.25 -17.16 9.45
N ALA A 281 -9.54 -18.40 9.05
CA ALA A 281 -8.59 -19.27 8.37
C ALA A 281 -9.18 -19.72 7.04
N ARG A 282 -8.43 -19.57 5.96
CA ARG A 282 -8.86 -19.95 4.62
C ARG A 282 -7.73 -20.61 3.86
N GLN A 283 -7.96 -21.81 3.35
CA GLN A 283 -7.04 -22.41 2.38
C GLN A 283 -7.26 -21.74 1.02
N TRP A 284 -6.32 -20.90 0.61
CA TRP A 284 -6.36 -20.17 -0.65
C TRP A 284 -4.96 -19.97 -1.22
N GLY A 285 -4.59 -20.83 -2.16
CA GLY A 285 -3.26 -20.88 -2.76
C GLY A 285 -2.60 -22.24 -2.59
N ILE A 286 -1.36 -22.33 -3.03
CA ILE A 286 -0.52 -23.54 -2.91
C ILE A 286 0.94 -23.15 -2.64
N ASN A 287 1.78 -24.15 -2.38
CA ASN A 287 3.22 -23.95 -2.30
C ASN A 287 3.79 -23.39 -3.61
N GLY A 288 4.56 -22.30 -3.50
CA GLY A 288 5.10 -21.54 -4.61
C GLY A 288 4.34 -20.26 -4.94
N ASP A 289 3.12 -20.10 -4.41
CA ASP A 289 2.34 -18.88 -4.60
C ASP A 289 2.97 -17.70 -3.81
N LEU A 290 2.83 -16.51 -4.38
CA LEU A 290 3.20 -15.23 -3.78
C LEU A 290 1.93 -14.53 -3.32
N ALA A 291 1.84 -14.22 -2.02
CA ALA A 291 0.77 -13.39 -1.48
C ALA A 291 0.86 -11.97 -2.06
N VAL A 292 -0.24 -11.49 -2.63
CA VAL A 292 -0.28 -10.19 -3.31
C VAL A 292 -0.34 -9.01 -2.32
N PRO A 293 -1.16 -9.01 -1.25
CA PRO A 293 -1.15 -7.91 -0.28
C PRO A 293 0.21 -7.80 0.44
N ALA A 294 1.01 -8.86 0.48
CA ALA A 294 2.38 -8.84 1.00
C ALA A 294 3.39 -8.16 0.06
N SER A 295 3.11 -8.00 -1.24
CA SER A 295 4.12 -7.52 -2.20
C SER A 295 4.45 -6.02 -2.09
N PHE A 296 3.70 -5.27 -1.28
CA PHE A 296 3.96 -3.86 -0.96
C PHE A 296 4.91 -3.66 0.22
N VAL A 297 5.26 -4.77 0.87
CA VAL A 297 6.10 -4.80 2.04
C VAL A 297 7.31 -5.69 1.71
N PRO A 298 8.46 -5.12 1.29
CA PRO A 298 9.63 -5.92 0.86
C PRO A 298 10.37 -6.62 2.00
#